data_AF-A0A7W0MIW1-F1
#
_entry.id   AF-A0A7W0MIW1-F1
#
_cell.length_a   1.000
_cell.length_b   1.000
_cell.length_c   1.000
_cell.angle_alpha   90.00
_cell.angle_beta   90.00
_cell.angle_gamma   90.00
#
_symmetry.space_group_name_H-M   'P 1'
#
loop_
_entity.id
_entity.type
_entity.pdbx_description
1 polymer ?
#
loop_
_entity_poly.entity_id
_entity_poly.type
_entity_poly.pdbx_seq_one_letter_code
_entity_poly.pdbx_strand_id
1 'polypeptide(L)'
;MRRIDLRKAQAARASTIRDINRQIVLNYVRDREPISRAEIARETDLQRSTISTIVEDLKSLGLIEEIGEGESTGGRRPTLLRLRAAGATAIGVDLTPSGTTVVASDLAGRVLAREELPRELGREKLVELISDSIHRLGAHGAEHGGAVEGVGVSLPGLVDPLNGRAIYIPYFEWRDWPVAQEIARATNLPVTIDNDANAAALAALWFGRPEITEARDFIMVLVAEGVGTGIVFDGQIYRGERGAAGEFGHMIVGAGTDAPVACSCGNRDCWEAFASGRAAVARYLRETAAGDGAAAAGLTLGEVVDRALAGERAAVRALTETAHYLGIGIS
;
A
#
# COMPACT_ATOMS: atom_id res chain seq x y z
N MET A 1 -17.71 6.39 -24.85
CA MET A 1 -17.13 7.71 -25.19
C MET A 1 -16.68 8.37 -23.89
N ARG A 2 -15.37 8.53 -23.65
CA ARG A 2 -14.83 9.11 -22.41
C ARG A 2 -14.75 10.63 -22.59
N ARG A 3 -15.31 11.40 -21.66
CA ARG A 3 -15.19 12.86 -21.68
C ARG A 3 -13.74 13.22 -21.38
N ILE A 4 -13.06 13.88 -22.32
CA ILE A 4 -11.71 14.39 -22.11
C ILE A 4 -11.82 15.62 -21.21
N ASP A 5 -11.16 15.62 -20.05
CA ASP A 5 -11.02 16.83 -19.25
C ASP A 5 -9.98 17.74 -19.89
N LEU A 6 -10.45 18.76 -20.61
CA LEU A 6 -9.60 19.72 -21.32
C LEU A 6 -8.68 20.52 -20.38
N ARG A 7 -8.95 20.54 -19.06
CA ARG A 7 -8.08 21.20 -18.07
C ARG A 7 -6.82 20.39 -17.76
N LYS A 8 -6.85 19.07 -18.01
CA LYS A 8 -5.73 18.13 -17.78
C LYS A 8 -5.14 17.58 -19.09
N ALA A 9 -5.66 18.01 -20.24
CA ALA A 9 -5.24 17.50 -21.54
C ALA A 9 -3.83 18.03 -21.90
N GLN A 10 -2.86 17.13 -22.02
CA GLN A 10 -1.58 17.40 -22.65
C GLN A 10 -1.47 16.63 -23.97
N ALA A 11 -0.96 17.29 -25.01
CA ALA A 11 -0.65 16.63 -26.28
C ALA A 11 0.48 15.62 -26.05
N ALA A 12 0.29 14.37 -26.52
CA ALA A 12 1.31 13.35 -26.44
C ALA A 12 2.55 13.77 -27.24
N ARG A 13 3.71 13.83 -26.57
CA ARG A 13 4.99 14.12 -27.22
C ARG A 13 5.72 12.81 -27.55
N ALA A 14 6.70 12.86 -28.44
CA ALA A 14 7.55 11.70 -28.74
C ALA A 14 8.25 11.14 -27.49
N SER A 15 8.57 11.99 -26.51
CA SER A 15 9.08 11.57 -25.19
C SER A 15 8.05 10.76 -24.41
N THR A 16 6.78 11.17 -24.41
CA THR A 16 5.68 10.46 -23.74
C THR A 16 5.50 9.04 -24.28
N ILE A 17 5.55 8.87 -25.61
CA ILE A 17 5.46 7.54 -26.24
C ILE A 17 6.64 6.66 -25.82
N ARG A 18 7.85 7.23 -25.76
CA ARG A 18 9.05 6.51 -25.33
C ARG A 18 8.95 6.08 -23.86
N ASP A 19 8.48 6.96 -22.98
CA ASP A 19 8.30 6.65 -21.56
C ASP A 19 7.25 5.55 -21.35
N ILE A 20 6.14 5.59 -22.08
CA ILE A 20 5.11 4.54 -22.07
C ILE A 20 5.72 3.20 -22.50
N ASN A 21 6.42 3.16 -23.65
CA ASN A 21 7.02 1.93 -24.13
C ASN A 21 8.09 1.40 -23.16
N ARG A 22 8.86 2.28 -22.51
CA ARG A 22 9.83 1.90 -21.49
C ARG A 22 9.16 1.26 -20.27
N GLN A 23 8.06 1.84 -19.80
CA GLN A 23 7.26 1.27 -18.70
C GLN A 23 6.68 -0.09 -19.08
N ILE A 24 6.15 -0.24 -20.30
CA ILE A 24 5.64 -1.52 -20.81
C ILE A 24 6.75 -2.58 -20.76
N VAL A 25 7.92 -2.29 -21.34
CA VAL A 25 9.04 -3.25 -21.37
C VAL A 25 9.52 -3.60 -19.95
N LEU A 26 9.65 -2.62 -19.05
CA LEU A 26 10.04 -2.87 -17.66
C LEU A 26 9.02 -3.77 -16.94
N ASN A 27 7.72 -3.52 -17.12
CA ASN A 27 6.66 -4.34 -16.51
C ASN A 27 6.65 -5.76 -17.08
N TYR A 28 6.93 -5.94 -18.38
CA TYR A 28 7.10 -7.27 -18.97
C TYR A 28 8.26 -8.04 -18.33
N VAL A 29 9.40 -7.37 -18.10
CA VAL A 29 10.53 -7.98 -17.38
C VAL A 29 10.12 -8.33 -15.95
N ARG A 30 9.45 -7.43 -15.23
CA ARG A 30 9.00 -7.65 -13.86
C ARG A 30 8.05 -8.84 -13.72
N ASP A 31 7.09 -8.96 -14.61
CA ASP A 31 6.02 -9.96 -14.53
C ASP A 31 6.47 -11.35 -15.02
N ARG A 32 7.42 -11.39 -15.98
CA ARG A 32 7.76 -12.62 -16.71
C ARG A 32 9.23 -13.00 -16.65
N GLU A 33 10.02 -12.39 -15.78
CA GLU A 33 11.41 -12.79 -15.63
C GLU A 33 11.53 -14.29 -15.27
N PRO A 34 12.48 -15.01 -15.89
CA PRO A 34 13.39 -14.56 -16.94
C PRO A 34 12.73 -14.50 -18.34
N ILE A 35 12.88 -13.38 -19.05
CA ILE A 35 12.27 -13.16 -20.38
C ILE A 35 13.29 -12.67 -21.43
N SER A 36 13.16 -13.08 -22.69
CA SER A 36 14.02 -12.59 -23.76
C SER A 36 13.49 -11.34 -24.48
N ARG A 37 14.41 -10.56 -25.07
CA ARG A 37 14.04 -9.42 -25.95
C ARG A 37 13.10 -9.82 -27.09
N ALA A 38 13.26 -11.05 -27.60
CA ALA A 38 12.45 -11.58 -28.70
C ALA A 38 11.01 -11.86 -28.27
N GLU A 39 10.81 -12.38 -27.06
CA GLU A 39 9.48 -12.59 -26.48
C GLU A 39 8.79 -11.27 -26.20
N ILE A 40 9.49 -10.30 -25.59
CA ILE A 40 8.93 -8.96 -25.36
C ILE A 40 8.49 -8.33 -26.69
N ALA A 41 9.31 -8.39 -27.74
CA ALA A 41 8.96 -7.86 -29.06
C ALA A 41 7.73 -8.55 -29.67
N ARG A 42 7.61 -9.88 -29.50
CA ARG A 42 6.48 -10.67 -30.01
C ARG A 42 5.17 -10.33 -29.31
N GLU A 43 5.20 -10.06 -28.01
CA GLU A 43 3.98 -9.85 -27.21
C GLU A 43 3.53 -8.40 -27.15
N THR A 44 4.44 -7.45 -27.38
CA THR A 44 4.14 -6.01 -27.38
C THR A 44 3.88 -5.46 -28.78
N ASP A 45 4.09 -6.25 -29.84
CA ASP A 45 4.13 -5.80 -31.25
C ASP A 45 5.10 -4.63 -31.52
N LEU A 46 6.06 -4.40 -30.63
CA LEU A 46 7.11 -3.39 -30.80
C LEU A 46 8.23 -3.90 -31.70
N GLN A 47 8.83 -2.99 -32.48
CA GLN A 47 9.98 -3.33 -33.31
C GLN A 47 11.18 -3.79 -32.46
N ARG A 48 11.90 -4.82 -32.94
CA ARG A 48 13.10 -5.37 -32.26
C ARG A 48 14.19 -4.31 -31.99
N SER A 49 14.34 -3.33 -32.88
CA SER A 49 15.24 -2.19 -32.70
C SER A 49 14.81 -1.32 -31.53
N THR A 50 13.52 -1.01 -31.42
CA THR A 50 12.92 -0.25 -30.30
C THR A 50 13.10 -0.97 -28.98
N ILE A 51 12.83 -2.28 -28.91
CA ILE A 51 13.06 -3.09 -27.71
C ILE A 51 14.54 -3.06 -27.31
N SER A 52 15.45 -3.20 -28.27
CA SER A 52 16.89 -3.16 -27.99
C SER A 52 17.31 -1.82 -27.39
N THR A 53 16.86 -0.70 -27.95
CA THR A 53 17.13 0.63 -27.38
C THR A 53 16.58 0.78 -25.96
N ILE A 54 15.32 0.39 -25.73
CA ILE A 54 14.68 0.49 -24.41
C ILE A 54 15.40 -0.39 -23.38
N VAL A 55 15.80 -1.60 -23.76
CA VAL A 55 16.52 -2.52 -22.88
C VAL A 55 17.89 -1.96 -22.50
N GLU A 56 18.65 -1.37 -23.44
CA GLU A 56 19.91 -0.72 -23.08
C GLU A 56 19.70 0.49 -22.17
N ASP A 57 18.66 1.30 -22.41
CA ASP A 57 18.30 2.42 -21.52
C ASP A 57 18.00 1.90 -20.10
N LEU A 58 17.16 0.88 -19.96
CA LEU A 58 16.81 0.27 -18.66
C LEU A 58 18.02 -0.35 -17.95
N LYS A 59 18.93 -0.98 -18.70
CA LYS A 59 20.19 -1.51 -18.16
C LYS A 59 21.11 -0.39 -17.67
N SER A 60 21.21 0.71 -18.42
CA SER A 60 22.03 1.87 -18.02
C SER A 60 21.51 2.55 -16.76
N LEU A 61 20.19 2.51 -16.54
CA LEU A 61 19.53 2.95 -15.31
C LEU A 61 19.64 1.94 -14.17
N GLY A 62 20.25 0.78 -14.41
CA GLY A 62 20.40 -0.28 -13.41
C GLY A 62 19.10 -0.99 -13.06
N LEU A 63 18.00 -0.81 -13.82
CA LEU A 63 16.70 -1.39 -13.47
C LEU A 63 16.58 -2.88 -13.85
N ILE A 64 17.31 -3.30 -14.88
CA ILE A 64 17.35 -4.68 -15.36
C ILE A 64 18.78 -5.14 -15.61
N GLU A 65 18.98 -6.46 -15.68
CA GLU A 65 20.24 -7.09 -16.03
C GLU A 65 20.05 -8.32 -16.90
N GLU A 66 21.14 -8.73 -17.58
CA GLU A 66 21.19 -9.94 -18.39
C GLU A 66 21.79 -11.08 -17.58
N ILE A 67 21.09 -12.23 -17.51
CA ILE A 67 21.51 -13.36 -16.67
C ILE A 67 22.03 -14.57 -17.47
N GLY A 68 22.28 -14.40 -18.76
CA GLY A 68 22.86 -15.43 -19.63
C GLY A 68 21.99 -15.80 -20.82
N GLU A 69 22.27 -16.96 -21.40
CA GLU A 69 21.63 -17.50 -22.61
C GLU A 69 20.50 -18.49 -22.27
N GLY A 70 19.32 -18.34 -22.86
CA GLY A 70 18.22 -19.31 -22.75
C GLY A 70 18.38 -20.53 -23.65
N GLU A 71 17.45 -21.51 -23.53
CA GLU A 71 17.43 -22.69 -24.40
C GLU A 71 17.22 -22.31 -25.87
N SER A 72 17.98 -22.93 -26.78
CA SER A 72 17.93 -22.61 -28.21
C SER A 72 16.82 -23.39 -28.92
N THR A 73 15.90 -22.69 -29.58
CA THR A 73 14.93 -23.27 -30.51
C THR A 73 15.40 -23.21 -31.98
N GLY A 74 16.70 -22.94 -32.20
CA GLY A 74 17.34 -22.69 -33.51
C GLY A 74 17.81 -21.24 -33.67
N GLY A 75 19.05 -21.02 -34.13
CA GLY A 75 19.69 -19.70 -34.25
C GLY A 75 20.56 -19.31 -33.04
N ARG A 76 20.92 -18.01 -32.92
CA ARG A 76 21.70 -17.47 -31.78
C ARG A 76 20.85 -17.53 -30.52
N ARG A 77 21.42 -18.05 -29.42
CA ARG A 77 20.72 -18.18 -28.15
C ARG A 77 20.22 -16.83 -27.63
N PRO A 78 18.97 -16.74 -27.16
CA PRO A 78 18.40 -15.49 -26.67
C PRO A 78 19.01 -15.12 -25.33
N THR A 79 19.35 -13.83 -25.15
CA THR A 79 19.78 -13.31 -23.84
C THR A 79 18.55 -13.07 -22.96
N LEU A 80 18.56 -13.62 -21.75
CA LEU A 80 17.48 -13.50 -20.79
C LEU A 80 17.67 -12.27 -19.91
N LEU A 81 16.57 -11.55 -19.67
CA LEU A 81 16.48 -10.35 -18.86
C LEU A 81 15.76 -10.65 -17.54
N ARG A 82 16.18 -9.97 -16.47
CA ARG A 82 15.48 -9.88 -15.20
C ARG A 82 15.64 -8.49 -14.57
N LEU A 83 14.83 -8.17 -13.57
CA LEU A 83 14.99 -7.03 -12.69
C LEU A 83 16.30 -7.14 -11.92
N ARG A 84 17.00 -6.00 -11.79
CA ARG A 84 18.13 -5.91 -10.87
C ARG A 84 17.61 -5.78 -9.45
N ALA A 85 17.58 -6.88 -8.73
CA ALA A 85 17.05 -6.93 -7.38
C ALA A 85 18.17 -6.91 -6.30
N ALA A 86 19.28 -6.23 -6.59
CA ALA A 86 20.42 -6.11 -5.67
C ALA A 86 20.40 -4.76 -4.94
N GLY A 87 20.46 -4.81 -3.61
CA GLY A 87 20.47 -3.63 -2.74
C GLY A 87 19.09 -2.97 -2.55
N ALA A 88 19.01 -2.02 -1.61
CA ALA A 88 17.77 -1.29 -1.35
C ALA A 88 17.52 -0.25 -2.43
N THR A 89 16.28 -0.15 -2.91
CA THR A 89 15.83 0.83 -3.89
C THR A 89 14.71 1.73 -3.36
N ALA A 90 13.91 1.25 -2.40
CA ALA A 90 12.79 2.01 -1.86
C ALA A 90 12.63 1.75 -0.37
N ILE A 91 12.23 2.80 0.36
CA ILE A 91 11.80 2.69 1.75
C ILE A 91 10.27 2.80 1.83
N GLY A 92 9.63 1.86 2.50
CA GLY A 92 8.23 1.95 2.90
C GLY A 92 8.11 2.36 4.37
N VAL A 93 7.25 3.30 4.68
CA VAL A 93 6.87 3.69 6.03
C VAL A 93 5.39 3.42 6.19
N ASP A 94 4.99 2.58 7.14
CA ASP A 94 3.60 2.34 7.48
C ASP A 94 3.32 2.87 8.88
N LEU A 95 2.49 3.90 8.96
CA LEU A 95 2.14 4.60 10.20
C LEU A 95 0.72 4.19 10.59
N THR A 96 0.58 3.53 11.73
CA THR A 96 -0.72 3.08 12.27
C THR A 96 -0.92 3.59 13.70
N PRO A 97 -2.15 3.52 14.26
CA PRO A 97 -2.38 3.85 15.67
C PRO A 97 -1.57 2.98 16.66
N SER A 98 -1.21 1.77 16.25
CA SER A 98 -0.48 0.78 17.05
C SER A 98 1.05 0.95 16.97
N GLY A 99 1.60 1.55 15.91
CA GLY A 99 3.03 1.79 15.79
C GLY A 99 3.43 2.32 14.42
N THR A 100 4.74 2.39 14.16
CA THR A 100 5.26 2.73 12.83
C THR A 100 6.26 1.67 12.40
N THR A 101 6.08 1.14 11.19
CA THR A 101 7.00 0.17 10.59
C THR A 101 7.74 0.83 9.44
N VAL A 102 9.06 0.65 9.38
CA VAL A 102 9.89 1.12 8.26
C VAL A 102 10.55 -0.09 7.62
N VAL A 103 10.48 -0.20 6.30
CA VAL A 103 11.04 -1.32 5.54
C VAL A 103 11.91 -0.82 4.38
N ALA A 104 13.05 -1.46 4.17
CA ALA A 104 13.79 -1.34 2.93
C ALA A 104 13.41 -2.48 1.98
N SER A 105 13.24 -2.16 0.69
CA SER A 105 12.91 -3.13 -0.34
C SER A 105 13.75 -2.98 -1.60
N ASP A 106 13.87 -4.06 -2.37
CA ASP A 106 14.45 -4.05 -3.73
C ASP A 106 13.40 -3.71 -4.80
N LEU A 107 13.80 -3.67 -6.08
CA LEU A 107 12.92 -3.32 -7.21
C LEU A 107 11.81 -4.35 -7.49
N ALA A 108 11.94 -5.55 -6.91
CA ALA A 108 10.92 -6.59 -6.94
C ALA A 108 9.97 -6.51 -5.74
N GLY A 109 10.16 -5.53 -4.83
CA GLY A 109 9.34 -5.35 -3.63
C GLY A 109 9.68 -6.30 -2.50
N ARG A 110 10.80 -7.05 -2.58
CA ARG A 110 11.21 -7.95 -1.50
C ARG A 110 11.77 -7.14 -0.35
N VAL A 111 11.31 -7.41 0.86
CA VAL A 111 11.80 -6.75 2.08
C VAL A 111 13.21 -7.23 2.39
N LEU A 112 14.16 -6.30 2.43
CA LEU A 112 15.57 -6.54 2.74
C LEU A 112 15.89 -6.30 4.22
N ALA A 113 15.21 -5.33 4.82
CA ALA A 113 15.35 -4.98 6.23
C ALA A 113 14.07 -4.31 6.73
N ARG A 114 13.79 -4.45 8.02
CA ARG A 114 12.60 -3.93 8.69
C ARG A 114 12.98 -3.40 10.08
N GLU A 115 12.42 -2.26 10.44
CA GLU A 115 12.46 -1.71 11.79
C GLU A 115 11.03 -1.38 12.26
N GLU A 116 10.76 -1.66 13.53
CA GLU A 116 9.54 -1.21 14.20
C GLU A 116 9.92 -0.07 15.15
N LEU A 117 9.25 1.06 14.98
CA LEU A 117 9.47 2.26 15.78
C LEU A 117 8.48 2.29 16.94
N PRO A 118 8.88 2.84 18.10
CA PRO A 118 7.96 3.03 19.21
C PRO A 118 6.81 3.96 18.80
N ARG A 119 5.64 3.74 19.40
CA ARG A 119 4.48 4.63 19.20
C ARG A 119 4.83 6.04 19.65
N GLU A 120 4.63 7.01 18.76
CA GLU A 120 4.89 8.43 19.00
C GLU A 120 3.70 9.27 18.50
N LEU A 121 3.28 10.25 19.29
CA LEU A 121 2.13 11.13 19.02
C LEU A 121 2.56 12.55 18.60
N GLY A 122 3.81 12.93 18.87
CA GLY A 122 4.42 14.19 18.43
C GLY A 122 4.95 14.07 17.01
N ARG A 123 4.47 14.92 16.10
CA ARG A 123 4.84 14.88 14.67
C ARG A 123 6.33 15.10 14.47
N GLU A 124 6.91 16.07 15.16
CA GLU A 124 8.32 16.42 15.04
C GLU A 124 9.21 15.24 15.46
N LYS A 125 8.88 14.61 16.59
CA LYS A 125 9.63 13.46 17.08
C LYS A 125 9.45 12.23 16.19
N LEU A 126 8.24 12.03 15.66
CA LEU A 126 7.97 10.95 14.72
C LEU A 126 8.76 11.11 13.42
N VAL A 127 8.84 12.32 12.86
CA VAL A 127 9.66 12.60 11.67
C VAL A 127 11.14 12.32 11.95
N GLU A 128 11.65 12.70 13.11
CA GLU A 128 13.03 12.37 13.54
C GLU A 128 13.25 10.84 13.57
N LEU A 129 12.36 10.09 14.24
CA LEU A 129 12.45 8.63 14.34
C LEU A 129 12.40 7.94 12.97
N ILE A 130 11.47 8.38 12.10
CA ILE A 130 11.34 7.86 10.74
C ILE A 130 12.59 8.18 9.92
N SER A 131 13.11 9.40 10.00
CA SER A 131 14.28 9.82 9.22
C SER A 131 15.54 9.08 9.65
N ASP A 132 15.74 8.89 10.95
CA ASP A 132 16.85 8.10 11.48
C ASP A 132 16.79 6.63 11.02
N SER A 133 15.58 6.05 11.00
CA SER A 133 15.36 4.69 10.49
C SER A 133 15.63 4.59 8.98
N ILE A 134 15.14 5.56 8.19
CA ILE A 134 15.42 5.66 6.75
C ILE A 134 16.93 5.70 6.49
N HIS A 135 17.68 6.51 7.23
CA HIS A 135 19.13 6.59 7.07
C HIS A 135 19.85 5.28 7.43
N ARG A 136 19.46 4.62 8.52
CA ARG A 136 20.04 3.31 8.91
C ARG A 136 19.77 2.24 7.85
N LEU A 137 18.51 2.12 7.43
CA LEU A 137 18.12 1.11 6.44
C LEU A 137 18.70 1.40 5.06
N GLY A 138 18.80 2.67 4.68
CA GLY A 138 19.45 3.11 3.44
C GLY A 138 20.95 2.79 3.41
N ALA A 139 21.66 3.02 4.52
CA ALA A 139 23.07 2.69 4.65
C ALA A 139 23.30 1.17 4.53
N HIS A 140 22.48 0.35 5.18
CA HIS A 140 22.52 -1.11 5.02
C HIS A 140 22.28 -1.53 3.56
N GLY A 141 21.35 -0.88 2.85
CA GLY A 141 21.13 -1.10 1.42
C GLY A 141 22.33 -0.74 0.54
N ALA A 142 23.03 0.34 0.87
CA ALA A 142 24.22 0.81 0.16
C ALA A 142 25.41 -0.14 0.29
N GLU A 143 25.59 -0.77 1.45
CA GLU A 143 26.59 -1.84 1.64
C GLU A 143 26.37 -3.04 0.69
N HIS A 144 25.13 -3.23 0.22
CA HIS A 144 24.75 -4.27 -0.72
C HIS A 144 24.61 -3.76 -2.17
N GLY A 145 25.14 -2.57 -2.46
CA GLY A 145 25.22 -2.00 -3.81
C GLY A 145 23.95 -1.33 -4.33
N GLY A 146 22.99 -1.00 -3.46
CA GLY A 146 21.76 -0.28 -3.81
C GLY A 146 21.75 1.18 -3.33
N ALA A 147 20.96 2.03 -3.97
CA ALA A 147 20.69 3.39 -3.51
C ALA A 147 19.18 3.57 -3.33
N VAL A 148 18.78 4.25 -2.27
CA VAL A 148 17.36 4.56 -2.03
C VAL A 148 16.90 5.63 -3.02
N GLU A 149 15.98 5.25 -3.91
CA GLU A 149 15.38 6.12 -4.93
C GLU A 149 14.24 6.97 -4.36
N GLY A 150 13.59 6.51 -3.29
CA GLY A 150 12.52 7.26 -2.65
C GLY A 150 11.86 6.55 -1.48
N VAL A 151 10.92 7.26 -0.86
CA VAL A 151 10.15 6.84 0.31
C VAL A 151 8.65 6.85 -0.03
N GLY A 152 7.95 5.76 0.26
CA GLY A 152 6.49 5.69 0.27
C GLY A 152 5.97 5.67 1.69
N VAL A 153 4.99 6.51 2.03
CA VAL A 153 4.37 6.55 3.36
C VAL A 153 2.89 6.17 3.28
N SER A 154 2.51 5.12 3.99
CA SER A 154 1.14 4.73 4.28
C SER A 154 0.71 5.33 5.61
N LEU A 155 -0.48 5.94 5.67
CA LEU A 155 -1.05 6.47 6.89
C LEU A 155 -2.59 6.44 6.86
N PRO A 156 -3.25 6.30 8.02
CA PRO A 156 -4.70 6.31 8.11
C PRO A 156 -5.28 7.71 7.88
N GLY A 157 -6.56 7.74 7.55
CA GLY A 157 -7.35 8.96 7.42
C GLY A 157 -7.29 9.60 6.04
N LEU A 158 -7.70 10.87 5.99
CA LEU A 158 -7.87 11.60 4.75
C LEU A 158 -6.55 12.22 4.29
N VAL A 159 -6.08 11.79 3.13
CA VAL A 159 -4.77 12.15 2.57
C VAL A 159 -4.94 12.89 1.24
N ASP A 160 -4.06 13.84 0.98
CA ASP A 160 -3.83 14.43 -0.35
C ASP A 160 -2.49 13.94 -0.91
N PRO A 161 -2.48 12.85 -1.70
CA PRO A 161 -1.27 12.31 -2.29
C PRO A 161 -0.58 13.26 -3.27
N LEU A 162 -1.33 14.17 -3.91
CA LEU A 162 -0.78 15.08 -4.92
C LEU A 162 0.12 16.13 -4.29
N ASN A 163 -0.26 16.62 -3.11
CA ASN A 163 0.50 17.63 -2.36
C ASN A 163 1.30 17.04 -1.20
N GLY A 164 1.23 15.72 -0.97
CA GLY A 164 1.95 15.05 0.10
C GLY A 164 1.50 15.46 1.50
N ARG A 165 0.20 15.69 1.70
CA ARG A 165 -0.37 16.16 2.97
C ARG A 165 -1.32 15.14 3.60
N ALA A 166 -1.23 14.96 4.92
CA ALA A 166 -2.32 14.37 5.69
C ALA A 166 -3.32 15.48 6.02
N ILE A 167 -4.49 15.46 5.38
CA ILE A 167 -5.54 16.47 5.61
C ILE A 167 -6.09 16.30 7.02
N TYR A 168 -6.43 15.08 7.40
CA TYR A 168 -6.93 14.76 8.73
C TYR A 168 -6.66 13.30 9.09
N ILE A 169 -6.00 13.09 10.23
CA ILE A 169 -5.83 11.76 10.83
C ILE A 169 -6.60 11.75 12.17
N PRO A 170 -7.80 11.14 12.21
CA PRO A 170 -8.65 11.17 13.40
C PRO A 170 -7.99 10.63 14.66
N TYR A 171 -7.27 9.50 14.55
CA TYR A 171 -6.66 8.81 15.70
C TYR A 171 -5.62 9.64 16.46
N PHE A 172 -4.93 10.56 15.78
CA PHE A 172 -3.92 11.43 16.38
C PHE A 172 -4.37 12.89 16.46
N GLU A 173 -5.61 13.17 16.04
CA GLU A 173 -6.17 14.51 15.87
C GLU A 173 -5.29 15.44 14.99
N TRP A 174 -4.47 14.86 14.14
CA TRP A 174 -3.58 15.63 13.28
C TRP A 174 -4.35 16.23 12.11
N ARG A 175 -4.19 17.52 11.91
CA ARG A 175 -4.74 18.28 10.78
C ARG A 175 -3.64 18.92 9.95
N ASP A 176 -3.86 18.92 8.65
CA ASP A 176 -3.12 19.66 7.63
C ASP A 176 -1.59 19.54 7.78
N TRP A 177 -1.11 18.29 7.88
CA TRP A 177 0.29 17.98 8.11
C TRP A 177 1.03 17.73 6.79
N PRO A 178 2.09 18.51 6.45
CA PRO A 178 2.89 18.31 5.24
C PRO A 178 3.89 17.13 5.33
N VAL A 179 3.39 15.91 5.54
CA VAL A 179 4.16 14.67 5.76
C VAL A 179 5.32 14.52 4.77
N ALA A 180 5.02 14.56 3.47
CA ALA A 180 6.01 14.32 2.43
C ALA A 180 7.13 15.35 2.47
N GLN A 181 6.78 16.63 2.70
CA GLN A 181 7.75 17.71 2.73
C GLN A 181 8.66 17.64 3.95
N GLU A 182 8.12 17.30 5.13
CA GLU A 182 8.91 17.19 6.35
C GLU A 182 9.91 16.03 6.27
N ILE A 183 9.46 14.85 5.84
CA ILE A 183 10.34 13.69 5.65
C ILE A 183 11.34 13.93 4.52
N ALA A 184 10.92 14.54 3.40
CA ALA A 184 11.83 14.85 2.29
C ALA A 184 12.93 15.84 2.70
N ARG A 185 12.60 16.85 3.52
CA ARG A 185 13.61 17.79 4.06
C ARG A 185 14.60 17.10 4.99
N ALA A 186 14.13 16.15 5.80
CA ALA A 186 14.96 15.46 6.78
C ALA A 186 15.86 14.38 6.15
N THR A 187 15.47 13.81 5.00
CA THR A 187 16.17 12.69 4.35
C THR A 187 16.82 13.04 3.01
N ASN A 188 16.46 14.17 2.41
CA ASN A 188 16.84 14.57 1.06
C ASN A 188 16.42 13.54 -0.02
N LEU A 189 15.33 12.80 0.24
CA LEU A 189 14.76 11.81 -0.68
C LEU A 189 13.40 12.26 -1.21
N PRO A 190 13.01 11.81 -2.42
CA PRO A 190 11.62 11.93 -2.89
C PRO A 190 10.68 11.16 -1.96
N VAL A 191 9.61 11.80 -1.50
CA VAL A 191 8.60 11.18 -0.63
C VAL A 191 7.24 11.26 -1.30
N THR A 192 6.55 10.12 -1.34
CA THR A 192 5.14 10.00 -1.75
C THR A 192 4.35 9.43 -0.59
N ILE A 193 3.06 9.77 -0.51
CA ILE A 193 2.19 9.28 0.55
C ILE A 193 0.86 8.80 -0.03
N ASP A 194 0.20 7.87 0.66
CA ASP A 194 -1.17 7.47 0.35
C ASP A 194 -1.90 6.99 1.61
N ASN A 195 -3.23 6.91 1.50
CA ASN A 195 -4.04 6.26 2.53
C ASN A 195 -3.68 4.76 2.66
N ASP A 196 -3.73 4.24 3.88
CA ASP A 196 -3.43 2.85 4.23
C ASP A 196 -4.23 1.81 3.43
N ALA A 197 -5.52 2.00 3.22
CA ALA A 197 -6.34 1.10 2.42
C ALA A 197 -5.96 1.13 0.93
N ASN A 198 -5.57 2.29 0.40
CA ASN A 198 -5.00 2.39 -0.95
C ASN A 198 -3.64 1.69 -1.06
N ALA A 199 -2.77 1.85 -0.06
CA ALA A 199 -1.47 1.18 -0.01
C ALA A 199 -1.65 -0.35 0.07
N ALA A 200 -2.60 -0.83 0.88
CA ALA A 200 -2.95 -2.25 0.96
C ALA A 200 -3.51 -2.78 -0.37
N ALA A 201 -4.38 -2.03 -1.05
CA ALA A 201 -4.88 -2.40 -2.38
C ALA A 201 -3.75 -2.46 -3.42
N LEU A 202 -2.79 -1.51 -3.36
CA LEU A 202 -1.63 -1.50 -4.22
C LEU A 202 -0.71 -2.70 -3.94
N ALA A 203 -0.47 -3.04 -2.67
CA ALA A 203 0.27 -4.23 -2.30
C ALA A 203 -0.40 -5.50 -2.82
N ALA A 204 -1.73 -5.59 -2.78
CA ALA A 204 -2.48 -6.71 -3.32
C ALA A 204 -2.39 -6.79 -4.86
N LEU A 205 -2.36 -5.66 -5.56
CA LEU A 205 -2.14 -5.61 -7.01
C LEU A 205 -0.76 -6.12 -7.44
N TRP A 206 0.28 -5.78 -6.68
CA TRP A 206 1.66 -6.11 -7.06
C TRP A 206 2.14 -7.46 -6.51
N PHE A 207 1.66 -7.85 -5.34
CA PHE A 207 2.21 -8.97 -4.55
C PHE A 207 1.14 -9.94 -4.05
N GLY A 208 -0.12 -9.74 -4.46
CA GLY A 208 -1.23 -10.60 -4.09
C GLY A 208 -1.14 -12.00 -4.72
N ARG A 209 -2.16 -12.81 -4.43
CA ARG A 209 -2.34 -14.10 -5.11
C ARG A 209 -2.76 -13.87 -6.57
N PRO A 210 -2.52 -14.82 -7.50
CA PRO A 210 -2.88 -14.69 -8.91
C PRO A 210 -4.32 -14.22 -9.15
N GLU A 211 -5.28 -14.70 -8.34
CA GLU A 211 -6.68 -14.34 -8.47
C GLU A 211 -6.95 -12.84 -8.23
N ILE A 212 -6.07 -12.16 -7.48
CA ILE A 212 -6.14 -10.73 -7.19
C ILE A 212 -5.27 -9.94 -8.17
N THR A 213 -4.06 -10.41 -8.48
CA THR A 213 -3.14 -9.70 -9.39
C THR A 213 -3.65 -9.69 -10.84
N GLU A 214 -4.44 -10.69 -11.23
CA GLU A 214 -5.12 -10.74 -12.54
C GLU A 214 -6.42 -9.92 -12.56
N ALA A 215 -6.95 -9.52 -11.39
CA ALA A 215 -8.15 -8.70 -11.29
C ALA A 215 -7.82 -7.24 -11.64
N ARG A 216 -8.54 -6.70 -12.62
CA ARG A 216 -8.39 -5.28 -13.02
C ARG A 216 -9.25 -4.34 -12.18
N ASP A 217 -10.29 -4.85 -11.55
CA ASP A 217 -11.26 -4.07 -10.80
C ASP A 217 -11.59 -4.80 -9.50
N PHE A 218 -11.31 -4.18 -8.35
CA PHE A 218 -11.69 -4.72 -7.04
C PHE A 218 -11.73 -3.61 -5.97
N ILE A 219 -12.39 -3.91 -4.86
CA ILE A 219 -12.37 -3.06 -3.66
C ILE A 219 -11.65 -3.84 -2.56
N MET A 220 -10.55 -3.28 -2.06
CA MET A 220 -9.90 -3.72 -0.85
C MET A 220 -10.68 -3.20 0.34
N VAL A 221 -11.11 -4.09 1.24
CA VAL A 221 -11.69 -3.71 2.54
C VAL A 221 -10.65 -4.01 3.61
N LEU A 222 -10.01 -2.96 4.12
CA LEU A 222 -9.02 -3.07 5.20
C LEU A 222 -9.74 -3.01 6.55
N VAL A 223 -9.80 -4.14 7.25
CA VAL A 223 -10.36 -4.24 8.60
C VAL A 223 -9.21 -4.33 9.60
N ALA A 224 -9.03 -3.28 10.39
CA ALA A 224 -7.99 -3.15 11.40
C ALA A 224 -8.57 -2.45 12.64
N GLU A 225 -7.88 -1.46 13.22
CA GLU A 225 -8.45 -0.58 14.25
C GLU A 225 -9.70 0.16 13.74
N GLY A 226 -9.75 0.42 12.43
CA GLY A 226 -10.88 0.99 11.70
C GLY A 226 -11.36 0.10 10.55
N VAL A 227 -12.14 0.70 9.65
CA VAL A 227 -12.50 0.11 8.35
C VAL A 227 -12.16 1.12 7.27
N GLY A 228 -11.21 0.79 6.40
CA GLY A 228 -10.83 1.59 5.25
C GLY A 228 -11.12 0.85 3.95
N THR A 229 -11.29 1.57 2.84
CA THR A 229 -11.40 0.91 1.53
C THR A 229 -10.50 1.53 0.47
N GLY A 230 -9.80 0.66 -0.26
CA GLY A 230 -9.01 1.04 -1.44
C GLY A 230 -9.74 0.57 -2.69
N ILE A 231 -9.96 1.46 -3.65
CA ILE A 231 -10.67 1.13 -4.89
C ILE A 231 -9.64 0.95 -5.99
N VAL A 232 -9.63 -0.21 -6.62
CA VAL A 232 -8.88 -0.47 -7.85
C VAL A 232 -9.86 -0.50 -9.01
N PHE A 233 -9.56 0.30 -10.03
CA PHE A 233 -10.32 0.37 -11.27
C PHE A 233 -9.36 0.41 -12.46
N ASP A 234 -9.53 -0.48 -13.43
CA ASP A 234 -8.67 -0.63 -14.62
C ASP A 234 -7.18 -0.89 -14.28
N GLY A 235 -6.91 -1.55 -13.15
CA GLY A 235 -5.56 -1.84 -12.63
C GLY A 235 -4.89 -0.65 -11.93
N GLN A 236 -5.65 0.40 -11.59
CA GLN A 236 -5.13 1.60 -10.94
C GLN A 236 -5.93 1.94 -9.68
N ILE A 237 -5.24 2.50 -8.69
CA ILE A 237 -5.89 3.05 -7.49
C ILE A 237 -6.74 4.25 -7.90
N TYR A 238 -8.05 4.16 -7.64
CA TYR A 238 -9.00 5.24 -7.80
C TYR A 238 -9.06 6.08 -6.51
N ARG A 239 -8.39 7.24 -6.56
CA ARG A 239 -8.30 8.18 -5.42
C ARG A 239 -9.42 9.22 -5.37
N GLY A 240 -10.25 9.29 -6.41
CA GLY A 240 -11.29 10.31 -6.54
C GLY A 240 -10.75 11.74 -6.60
N GLU A 241 -11.66 12.71 -6.38
CA GLU A 241 -11.31 14.13 -6.31
C GLU A 241 -10.59 14.41 -4.97
N ARG A 242 -9.39 15.00 -5.03
CA ARG A 242 -8.56 15.34 -3.85
C ARG A 242 -8.17 14.18 -2.93
N GLY A 243 -8.20 12.93 -3.40
CA GLY A 243 -7.77 11.78 -2.59
C GLY A 243 -8.83 11.20 -1.66
N ALA A 244 -10.09 11.65 -1.74
CA ALA A 244 -11.15 11.30 -0.79
C ALA A 244 -12.07 10.13 -1.21
N ALA A 245 -11.73 9.39 -2.28
CA ALA A 245 -12.51 8.19 -2.63
C ALA A 245 -12.21 7.04 -1.65
N GLY A 246 -13.20 6.17 -1.44
CA GLY A 246 -13.02 4.97 -0.61
C GLY A 246 -13.24 5.18 0.88
N GLU A 247 -13.78 6.33 1.30
CA GLU A 247 -14.19 6.60 2.70
C GLU A 247 -15.47 5.84 3.11
N PHE A 248 -15.65 4.61 2.62
CA PHE A 248 -16.84 3.79 2.87
C PHE A 248 -16.94 3.34 4.32
N GLY A 249 -15.85 3.30 5.08
CA GLY A 249 -15.88 3.07 6.53
C GLY A 249 -16.78 4.07 7.29
N HIS A 250 -17.04 5.24 6.70
CA HIS A 250 -17.89 6.28 7.28
C HIS A 250 -19.34 6.29 6.75
N MET A 251 -19.72 5.36 5.87
CA MET A 251 -21.11 5.20 5.45
C MET A 251 -22.01 4.80 6.62
N ILE A 252 -23.27 5.23 6.62
CA ILE A 252 -24.22 4.94 7.70
C ILE A 252 -24.80 3.53 7.50
N VAL A 253 -24.53 2.63 8.45
CA VAL A 253 -25.12 1.27 8.50
C VAL A 253 -25.91 1.01 9.78
N GLY A 254 -25.63 1.78 10.84
CA GLY A 254 -26.24 1.57 12.15
C GLY A 254 -27.72 1.91 12.23
N ALA A 255 -28.19 2.85 11.40
CA ALA A 255 -29.59 3.29 11.33
C ALA A 255 -30.24 3.59 12.71
N GLY A 256 -29.47 4.10 13.68
CA GLY A 256 -29.96 4.42 15.03
C GLY A 256 -29.84 3.28 16.04
N THR A 257 -29.07 2.22 15.74
CA THR A 257 -28.71 1.15 16.69
C THR A 257 -27.50 1.53 17.55
N ASP A 258 -27.38 0.92 18.73
CA ASP A 258 -26.27 1.17 19.64
C ASP A 258 -24.96 0.56 19.11
N ALA A 259 -24.12 1.40 18.49
CA ALA A 259 -22.80 0.98 18.05
C ALA A 259 -21.92 0.48 19.21
N PRO A 260 -21.10 -0.56 18.98
CA PRO A 260 -20.12 -1.04 19.96
C PRO A 260 -19.11 0.04 20.38
N VAL A 261 -18.70 0.89 19.44
CA VAL A 261 -17.72 1.97 19.64
C VAL A 261 -18.15 3.25 18.93
N ALA A 262 -17.63 4.40 19.35
CA ALA A 262 -17.76 5.63 18.57
C ALA A 262 -16.84 5.57 17.33
N CYS A 263 -17.30 6.15 16.22
CA CYS A 263 -16.44 6.34 15.05
C CYS A 263 -15.54 7.56 15.26
N SER A 264 -14.30 7.47 14.79
CA SER A 264 -13.30 8.52 14.92
C SER A 264 -13.66 9.80 14.15
N CYS A 265 -14.56 9.70 13.15
CA CYS A 265 -15.08 10.87 12.42
C CYS A 265 -16.09 11.72 13.23
N GLY A 266 -16.53 11.24 14.40
CA GLY A 266 -17.50 11.92 15.28
C GLY A 266 -18.94 11.41 15.18
N ASN A 267 -19.25 10.56 14.19
CA ASN A 267 -20.56 9.91 14.08
C ASN A 267 -20.61 8.58 14.87
N ARG A 268 -21.80 8.01 15.07
CA ARG A 268 -22.01 6.74 15.77
C ARG A 268 -22.57 5.65 14.86
N ASP A 269 -23.17 6.00 13.74
CA ASP A 269 -23.81 5.02 12.84
C ASP A 269 -22.91 4.53 11.69
N CYS A 270 -21.63 4.94 11.67
CA CYS A 270 -20.69 4.58 10.60
C CYS A 270 -20.41 3.08 10.54
N TRP A 271 -20.16 2.54 9.36
CA TRP A 271 -19.77 1.14 9.16
C TRP A 271 -18.59 0.70 10.03
N GLU A 272 -17.56 1.53 10.14
CA GLU A 272 -16.41 1.33 11.04
C GLU A 272 -16.85 1.06 12.49
N ALA A 273 -17.86 1.78 12.97
CA ALA A 273 -18.33 1.69 14.36
C ALA A 273 -18.87 0.29 14.70
N PHE A 274 -19.30 -0.46 13.68
CA PHE A 274 -19.86 -1.80 13.82
C PHE A 274 -18.95 -2.92 13.30
N ALA A 275 -18.09 -2.65 12.32
CA ALA A 275 -17.34 -3.70 11.61
C ALA A 275 -15.82 -3.67 11.87
N SER A 276 -15.30 -2.68 12.61
CA SER A 276 -13.86 -2.59 12.93
C SER A 276 -13.41 -3.62 13.97
N GLY A 277 -12.09 -3.81 14.06
CA GLY A 277 -11.47 -4.58 15.14
C GLY A 277 -11.76 -4.00 16.53
N ARG A 278 -11.84 -2.67 16.67
CA ARG A 278 -12.29 -2.02 17.92
C ARG A 278 -13.73 -2.42 18.27
N ALA A 279 -14.61 -2.52 17.28
CA ALA A 279 -15.99 -2.96 17.50
C ALA A 279 -16.05 -4.42 17.98
N ALA A 280 -15.26 -5.31 17.38
CA ALA A 280 -15.15 -6.71 17.82
C ALA A 280 -14.64 -6.83 19.27
N VAL A 281 -13.56 -6.11 19.61
CA VAL A 281 -13.01 -6.08 20.97
C VAL A 281 -14.04 -5.55 21.97
N ALA A 282 -14.74 -4.45 21.64
CA ALA A 282 -15.76 -3.89 22.51
C ALA A 282 -16.92 -4.86 22.76
N ARG A 283 -17.40 -5.58 21.73
CA ARG A 283 -18.42 -6.62 21.89
C ARG A 283 -17.95 -7.74 22.82
N TYR A 284 -16.73 -8.22 22.63
CA TYR A 284 -16.15 -9.27 23.47
C TYR A 284 -16.04 -8.85 24.95
N LEU A 285 -15.61 -7.62 25.22
CA LEU A 285 -15.50 -7.10 26.58
C LEU A 285 -16.87 -6.95 27.27
N ARG A 286 -17.91 -6.54 26.53
CA ARG A 286 -19.29 -6.48 27.03
C ARG A 286 -19.81 -7.87 27.41
N GLU A 287 -19.54 -8.88 26.59
CA GLU A 287 -19.96 -10.28 26.81
C GLU A 287 -19.26 -10.95 28.00
N THR A 288 -18.02 -10.58 28.29
CA THR A 288 -17.23 -11.17 29.38
C THR A 288 -17.40 -10.47 30.72
N ALA A 289 -18.25 -9.43 30.79
CA ALA A 289 -18.43 -8.56 31.95
C ALA A 289 -17.11 -7.98 32.50
N ALA A 290 -16.04 -7.96 31.70
CA ALA A 290 -14.74 -7.38 32.03
C ALA A 290 -14.73 -5.84 31.87
N GLY A 291 -15.90 -5.21 31.94
CA GLY A 291 -16.10 -3.78 31.71
C GLY A 291 -15.26 -2.91 32.64
N ASP A 292 -14.50 -2.00 32.02
CA ASP A 292 -13.74 -0.88 32.60
C ASP A 292 -12.48 -1.21 33.44
N GLY A 293 -11.95 -2.44 33.35
CA GLY A 293 -10.69 -2.82 34.00
C GLY A 293 -9.45 -2.64 33.12
N ALA A 294 -8.26 -2.49 33.73
CA ALA A 294 -6.97 -2.41 33.03
C ALA A 294 -6.66 -3.62 32.12
N ALA A 295 -7.31 -4.77 32.33
CA ALA A 295 -7.23 -5.93 31.44
C ALA A 295 -7.92 -5.73 30.08
N ALA A 296 -8.84 -4.76 29.97
CA ALA A 296 -9.43 -4.32 28.70
C ALA A 296 -8.47 -3.39 27.92
N ALA A 297 -7.59 -2.69 28.63
CA ALA A 297 -6.60 -1.78 28.05
C ALA A 297 -5.41 -2.58 27.52
N GLY A 298 -5.55 -3.14 26.31
CA GLY A 298 -4.49 -3.86 25.63
C GLY A 298 -4.95 -5.05 24.81
N LEU A 299 -6.21 -5.47 24.95
CA LEU A 299 -6.75 -6.56 24.16
C LEU A 299 -6.85 -6.15 22.68
N THR A 300 -6.27 -6.97 21.82
CA THR A 300 -6.21 -6.77 20.37
C THR A 300 -7.28 -7.59 19.65
N LEU A 301 -7.59 -7.21 18.41
CA LEU A 301 -8.42 -8.04 17.53
C LEU A 301 -7.82 -9.45 17.36
N GLY A 302 -6.49 -9.55 17.22
CA GLY A 302 -5.79 -10.83 17.08
C GLY A 302 -6.07 -11.77 18.24
N GLU A 303 -5.97 -11.30 19.48
CA GLU A 303 -6.28 -12.11 20.66
C GLU A 303 -7.75 -12.54 20.73
N VAL A 304 -8.69 -11.69 20.28
CA VAL A 304 -10.11 -12.09 20.18
C VAL A 304 -10.30 -13.17 19.12
N VAL A 305 -9.58 -13.10 18.00
CA VAL A 305 -9.58 -14.15 16.96
C VAL A 305 -9.01 -15.45 17.52
N ASP A 306 -7.87 -15.42 18.20
CA ASP A 306 -7.25 -16.62 18.79
C ASP A 306 -8.18 -17.30 19.79
N ARG A 307 -8.87 -16.53 20.64
CA ARG A 307 -9.88 -17.04 21.58
C ARG A 307 -11.07 -17.68 20.88
N ALA A 308 -11.55 -17.08 19.79
CA ALA A 308 -12.64 -17.64 19.02
C ALA A 308 -12.24 -18.96 18.34
N LEU A 309 -11.02 -19.03 17.80
CA LEU A 309 -10.45 -20.26 17.23
C LEU A 309 -10.27 -21.36 18.30
N ALA A 310 -9.98 -20.98 19.55
CA ALA A 310 -9.97 -21.89 20.70
C ALA A 310 -11.37 -22.29 21.20
N GLY A 311 -12.44 -21.81 20.58
CA GLY A 311 -13.83 -22.16 20.91
C GLY A 311 -14.46 -21.33 22.04
N GLU A 312 -13.84 -20.23 22.46
CA GLU A 312 -14.42 -19.34 23.47
C GLU A 312 -15.71 -18.70 22.94
N ARG A 313 -16.86 -19.06 23.54
CA ARG A 313 -18.18 -18.67 23.02
C ARG A 313 -18.37 -17.15 22.92
N ALA A 314 -17.83 -16.38 23.87
CA ALA A 314 -17.93 -14.92 23.88
C ALA A 314 -17.20 -14.31 22.67
N ALA A 315 -15.99 -14.79 22.37
CA ALA A 315 -15.19 -14.33 21.23
C ALA A 315 -15.85 -14.71 19.89
N VAL A 316 -16.37 -15.93 19.78
CA VAL A 316 -17.12 -16.37 18.58
C VAL A 316 -18.33 -15.48 18.33
N ARG A 317 -19.13 -15.16 19.36
CA ARG A 317 -20.29 -14.26 19.23
C ARG A 317 -19.88 -12.86 18.80
N ALA A 318 -18.87 -12.28 19.45
CA ALA A 318 -18.37 -10.95 19.14
C ALA A 318 -17.91 -10.83 17.67
N LEU A 319 -17.17 -11.82 17.17
CA LEU A 319 -16.73 -11.85 15.77
C LEU A 319 -17.88 -12.14 14.80
N THR A 320 -18.82 -13.01 15.15
CA THR A 320 -19.99 -13.29 14.29
C THR A 320 -20.84 -12.04 14.07
N GLU A 321 -21.08 -11.27 15.14
CA GLU A 321 -21.82 -10.01 15.02
C GLU A 321 -21.01 -8.95 14.24
N THR A 322 -19.70 -8.88 14.46
CA THR A 322 -18.83 -7.99 13.67
C THR A 322 -18.87 -8.35 12.18
N ALA A 323 -18.78 -9.65 11.86
CA ALA A 323 -18.85 -10.17 10.50
C ALA A 323 -20.22 -9.92 9.85
N HIS A 324 -21.31 -9.93 10.62
CA HIS A 324 -22.63 -9.56 10.12
C HIS A 324 -22.65 -8.11 9.58
N TYR A 325 -22.14 -7.16 10.36
CA TYR A 325 -22.05 -5.76 9.91
C TYR A 325 -21.00 -5.55 8.82
N LEU A 326 -19.91 -6.32 8.82
CA LEU A 326 -18.98 -6.34 7.70
C LEU A 326 -19.71 -6.77 6.41
N GLY A 327 -20.53 -7.81 6.47
CA GLY A 327 -21.36 -8.28 5.36
C GLY A 327 -22.35 -7.22 4.86
N ILE A 328 -22.98 -6.45 5.76
CA ILE A 328 -23.90 -5.36 5.40
C ILE A 328 -23.21 -4.27 4.57
N GLY A 329 -21.98 -3.90 4.93
CA GLY A 329 -21.26 -2.87 4.16
C GLY A 329 -20.67 -3.38 2.85
N ILE A 330 -20.47 -4.69 2.70
CA ILE A 330 -19.99 -5.31 1.46
C ILE A 330 -21.14 -5.53 0.45
N SER A 331 -22.37 -5.77 0.92
CA SER A 331 -23.55 -6.05 0.09
C SER A 331 -24.12 -4.83 -0.63
#